data_AF-A0A7S0IL66-F1
#
_entry.id   AF-A0A7S0IL66-F1
#
_cell.length_a   1.000
_cell.length_b   1.000
_cell.length_c   1.000
_cell.angle_alpha   90.00
_cell.angle_beta   90.00
_cell.angle_gamma   90.00
#
_symmetry.space_group_name_H-M   'P 1'
#
loop_
_entity.id
_entity.type
_entity.pdbx_description
1 polymer ?
#
loop_
_entity_poly.entity_id
_entity_poly.type
_entity_poly.pdbx_seq_one_letter_code
_entity_poly.pdbx_strand_id
1 'polypeptide(L)'
;VTHPHSSGVGGGAFMVIRLANGTTEAIDFRESAPAAAYRDMYVDGSGSNGANRSSTFGGAAVAVPAELAGLHLAWERHGRLPWRRLVEPAAALAEGFEVGKDLALAIADMAEDLAKF
;
A
#
# COMPACT_ATOMS: atom_id res chain seq x y z
N VAL A 1 3.22 9.36 2.00
CA VAL A 1 4.44 10.11 2.37
C VAL A 1 4.53 10.28 3.88
N THR A 2 3.60 10.98 4.53
CA THR A 2 3.68 11.24 5.98
C THR A 2 3.28 10.05 6.88
N HIS A 3 2.59 9.04 6.32
CA HIS A 3 2.18 7.81 7.01
C HIS A 3 2.68 6.55 6.26
N PRO A 4 4.01 6.38 6.09
CA PRO A 4 4.57 5.38 5.20
C PRO A 4 4.42 3.93 5.67
N HIS A 5 4.15 3.70 6.96
CA HIS A 5 4.03 2.36 7.55
C HIS A 5 2.61 1.78 7.45
N SER A 6 1.62 2.56 6.97
CA SER A 6 0.21 2.15 6.97
C SER A 6 -0.35 1.92 5.57
N SER A 7 -0.10 2.84 4.63
CA SER A 7 -0.64 2.78 3.27
C SER A 7 0.22 3.55 2.27
N GLY A 8 -0.03 3.34 0.97
CA GLY A 8 0.60 4.11 -0.08
C GLY A 8 0.78 3.33 -1.37
N VAL A 9 1.45 3.96 -2.34
CA VAL A 9 1.60 3.47 -3.73
C VAL A 9 2.18 2.07 -3.89
N GLY A 10 2.79 1.50 -2.84
CA GLY A 10 3.27 0.12 -2.80
C GLY A 10 2.22 -0.94 -2.41
N GLY A 11 0.98 -0.55 -2.11
CA GLY A 11 -0.11 -1.45 -1.69
C GLY A 11 -1.35 -1.34 -2.56
N GLY A 12 -2.52 -1.44 -1.92
CA GLY A 12 -3.84 -1.40 -2.53
C GLY A 12 -4.92 -1.00 -1.51
N ALA A 13 -6.14 -0.72 -1.99
CA ALA A 13 -7.25 -0.38 -1.12
C ALA A 13 -8.62 -0.61 -1.79
N PHE A 14 -9.67 -0.20 -1.08
CA PHE A 14 -11.03 -0.10 -1.58
C PHE A 14 -11.50 1.34 -1.42
N MET A 15 -12.17 1.88 -2.44
CA MET A 15 -12.81 3.19 -2.37
C MET A 15 -14.31 3.06 -2.58
N VAL A 16 -15.09 3.43 -1.57
CA VAL A 16 -16.56 3.48 -1.67
C VAL A 16 -16.98 4.93 -1.87
N ILE A 17 -17.70 5.19 -2.96
CA ILE A 17 -18.09 6.53 -3.40
C ILE A 17 -19.61 6.63 -3.39
N ARG A 18 -20.14 7.69 -2.76
CA ARG A 18 -21.53 8.11 -2.90
C ARG A 18 -21.58 9.43 -3.66
N LEU A 19 -22.18 9.43 -4.83
CA LEU A 19 -22.35 10.63 -5.65
C LEU A 19 -23.52 11.48 -5.16
N ALA A 20 -23.50 12.76 -5.51
CA ALA A 20 -24.54 13.73 -5.14
C ALA A 20 -25.94 13.34 -5.66
N ASN A 21 -26.02 12.63 -6.79
CA ASN A 21 -27.27 12.12 -7.34
C ASN A 21 -27.81 10.86 -6.62
N GLY A 22 -27.13 10.39 -5.57
CA GLY A 22 -27.50 9.20 -4.82
C GLY A 22 -26.94 7.89 -5.34
N THR A 23 -26.18 7.89 -6.44
CA THR A 23 -25.52 6.68 -6.96
C THR A 23 -24.36 6.26 -6.06
N THR A 24 -24.17 4.96 -5.86
CA THR A 24 -23.03 4.40 -5.14
C THR A 24 -22.18 3.54 -6.05
N GLU A 25 -20.88 3.62 -5.85
CA GLU A 25 -19.89 2.82 -6.55
C GLU A 25 -18.82 2.36 -5.57
N ALA A 26 -18.23 1.19 -5.82
CA ALA A 26 -17.01 0.75 -5.17
C ALA A 26 -15.94 0.52 -6.23
N ILE A 27 -14.75 1.07 -6.01
CA ILE A 27 -13.55 0.80 -6.80
C ILE A 27 -12.66 -0.09 -5.95
N ASP A 28 -12.48 -1.32 -6.40
CA ASP A 28 -11.57 -2.29 -5.83
C ASP A 28 -10.22 -2.18 -6.55
N PHE A 29 -9.19 -1.84 -5.79
CA PHE A 29 -7.80 -1.82 -6.23
C PHE A 29 -6.95 -2.51 -5.17
N ARG A 30 -7.42 -3.67 -4.71
CA ARG A 30 -6.64 -4.59 -3.90
C ARG A 30 -5.49 -5.18 -4.72
N GLU A 31 -4.39 -5.43 -4.04
CA GLU A 31 -3.23 -6.09 -4.63
C GLU A 31 -3.60 -7.50 -5.13
N SER A 32 -2.95 -7.92 -6.21
CA SER A 32 -3.14 -9.25 -6.79
C SER A 32 -1.89 -10.10 -6.64
N ALA A 33 -2.05 -11.40 -6.42
CA ALA A 33 -0.93 -12.33 -6.43
C ALA A 33 -0.21 -12.27 -7.79
N PRO A 34 1.14 -12.25 -7.82
CA PRO A 34 1.88 -12.24 -9.08
C PRO A 34 1.63 -13.54 -9.85
N ALA A 35 1.81 -13.52 -11.17
CA ALA A 35 1.57 -14.68 -12.03
C ALA A 35 2.41 -15.92 -11.68
N ALA A 36 3.56 -15.72 -11.02
CA ALA A 36 4.43 -16.80 -10.55
C ALA A 36 4.04 -17.34 -9.16
N ALA A 37 3.02 -16.79 -8.51
CA ALA A 37 2.53 -17.28 -7.22
C ALA A 37 1.94 -18.69 -7.36
N TYR A 38 2.11 -19.51 -6.33
CA TYR A 38 1.59 -20.87 -6.28
C TYR A 38 1.15 -21.22 -4.85
N ARG A 39 0.27 -22.22 -4.71
CA ARG A 39 -0.45 -22.54 -3.47
C ARG A 39 0.45 -22.64 -2.23
N ASP A 40 1.60 -23.31 -2.37
CA ASP A 40 2.43 -23.70 -1.24
C ASP A 40 3.70 -22.82 -1.09
N MET A 41 3.72 -21.62 -1.68
CA MET A 41 4.91 -20.75 -1.75
C MET A 41 5.45 -20.23 -0.40
N TYR A 42 4.68 -20.39 0.68
CA TYR A 42 5.07 -20.02 2.04
C TYR A 42 5.09 -21.21 3.01
N VAL A 43 4.77 -22.41 2.54
CA VAL A 43 4.73 -23.60 3.39
C VAL A 43 6.14 -24.16 3.45
N ASP A 44 6.69 -24.27 4.67
CA ASP A 44 7.91 -25.04 4.85
C ASP A 44 7.58 -26.54 4.92
N GLY A 45 8.51 -27.38 4.45
CA GLY A 45 8.33 -28.83 4.43
C GLY A 45 8.25 -29.49 5.81
N SER A 46 8.32 -28.71 6.90
CA SER A 46 8.32 -29.19 8.29
C SER A 46 6.95 -29.08 8.97
N GLY A 47 5.99 -28.41 8.34
CA GLY A 47 4.65 -28.17 8.91
C GLY A 47 4.62 -27.17 10.07
N SER A 48 5.74 -26.47 10.31
CA SER A 48 5.95 -25.54 11.43
C SER A 48 6.09 -24.11 10.91
N ASN A 49 4.97 -23.45 10.60
CA ASN A 49 4.97 -22.06 10.10
C ASN A 49 5.44 -21.00 11.13
N GLY A 50 5.81 -21.38 12.35
CA GLY A 50 6.06 -20.44 13.45
C GLY A 50 7.26 -19.50 13.26
N ALA A 51 8.26 -19.89 12.47
CA ALA A 51 9.46 -19.08 12.22
C ALA A 51 9.57 -18.56 10.78
N ASN A 52 8.72 -19.01 9.86
CA ASN A 52 8.78 -18.63 8.46
C ASN A 52 8.12 -17.26 8.24
N ARG A 53 8.93 -16.24 7.95
CA ARG A 53 8.46 -14.86 7.67
C ARG A 53 8.30 -14.56 6.18
N SER A 54 8.41 -15.54 5.29
CA SER A 54 8.38 -15.31 3.83
C SER A 54 7.09 -14.69 3.30
N SER A 55 5.97 -14.79 4.04
CA SER A 55 4.69 -14.16 3.70
C SER A 55 4.52 -12.74 4.27
N THR A 56 5.45 -12.26 5.09
CA THR A 56 5.38 -10.93 5.73
C THR A 56 6.66 -10.11 5.58
N PHE A 57 7.78 -10.72 5.18
CA PHE A 57 9.07 -10.07 5.02
C PHE A 57 9.78 -10.58 3.76
N GLY A 58 10.38 -9.64 3.01
CA GLY A 58 11.08 -9.93 1.75
C GLY A 58 10.19 -9.94 0.52
N GLY A 59 10.79 -10.11 -0.66
CA GLY A 59 10.10 -9.95 -1.94
C GLY A 59 8.99 -10.96 -2.21
N ALA A 60 9.06 -12.16 -1.63
CA ALA A 60 8.00 -13.17 -1.76
C ALA A 60 6.67 -12.70 -1.17
N ALA A 61 6.70 -11.84 -0.14
CA ALA A 61 5.52 -11.28 0.51
C ALA A 61 4.85 -10.16 -0.31
N VAL A 62 5.48 -9.69 -1.40
CA VAL A 62 5.00 -8.55 -2.18
C VAL A 62 4.03 -9.01 -3.26
N ALA A 63 2.76 -8.61 -3.14
CA ALA A 63 1.77 -8.70 -4.20
C ALA A 63 1.93 -7.56 -5.22
N VAL A 64 1.26 -7.63 -6.38
CA VAL A 64 1.29 -6.57 -7.39
C VAL A 64 0.54 -5.34 -6.87
N PRO A 65 1.21 -4.18 -6.65
CA PRO A 65 0.57 -2.98 -6.11
C PRO A 65 -0.45 -2.39 -7.08
N ALA A 66 -1.54 -1.84 -6.54
CA ALA A 66 -2.67 -1.32 -7.32
C ALA A 66 -3.18 0.05 -6.86
N GLU A 67 -2.71 0.59 -5.73
CA GLU A 67 -3.22 1.87 -5.18
C GLU A 67 -3.14 3.03 -6.17
N LEU A 68 -2.01 3.19 -6.87
CA LEU A 68 -1.85 4.26 -7.85
C LEU A 68 -2.83 4.13 -9.03
N ALA A 69 -3.02 2.91 -9.53
CA ALA A 69 -3.95 2.63 -10.63
C ALA A 69 -5.40 2.89 -10.21
N GLY A 70 -5.78 2.48 -9.00
CA GLY A 70 -7.12 2.71 -8.44
C GLY A 70 -7.43 4.18 -8.20
N LEU A 71 -6.47 4.93 -7.63
CA LEU A 71 -6.60 6.38 -7.43
C LEU A 71 -6.69 7.14 -8.76
N HIS A 72 -5.91 6.73 -9.76
CA HIS A 72 -5.98 7.33 -11.09
C HIS A 72 -7.33 7.04 -11.76
N LEU A 73 -7.84 5.81 -11.67
CA LEU A 73 -9.17 5.45 -12.18
C LEU A 73 -10.29 6.26 -11.51
N ALA A 74 -10.23 6.44 -10.19
CA ALA A 74 -11.17 7.28 -9.45
C ALA A 74 -11.11 8.74 -9.95
N TRP A 75 -9.91 9.25 -10.22
CA TRP A 75 -9.70 10.57 -10.79
C TRP A 75 -10.22 10.68 -12.24
N GLU A 76 -10.01 9.69 -13.09
CA GLU A 76 -10.55 9.69 -14.46
C GLU A 76 -12.08 9.74 -14.48
N ARG A 77 -12.73 9.03 -13.54
CA ARG A 77 -14.19 8.96 -13.46
C ARG A 77 -14.82 10.19 -12.82
N HIS A 78 -14.22 10.69 -11.74
CA HIS A 78 -14.87 11.65 -10.82
C HIS A 78 -14.02 12.90 -10.52
N GLY A 79 -12.81 12.97 -11.04
CA GLY A 79 -11.86 14.06 -10.78
C GLY A 79 -12.28 15.38 -11.40
N ARG A 80 -12.04 16.47 -10.67
CA ARG A 80 -12.32 17.85 -11.13
C ARG A 80 -11.08 18.72 -11.25
N LEU A 81 -10.03 18.40 -10.50
CA LEU A 81 -8.75 19.08 -10.52
C LEU A 81 -7.78 18.29 -11.41
N PRO A 82 -6.81 18.95 -12.08
CA PRO A 82 -5.77 18.22 -12.81
C PRO A 82 -5.02 17.24 -11.89
N TRP A 83 -4.76 16.02 -12.36
CA TRP A 83 -4.08 14.97 -11.58
C TRP A 83 -2.79 15.47 -10.91
N ARG A 84 -1.96 16.18 -11.69
CA ARG A 84 -0.71 16.79 -11.21
C ARG A 84 -0.91 17.62 -9.94
N ARG A 85 -1.98 18.40 -9.86
CA ARG A 85 -2.29 19.26 -8.71
C ARG A 85 -2.57 18.45 -7.44
N LEU A 86 -3.08 17.22 -7.58
CA LEU A 86 -3.37 16.33 -6.46
C LEU A 86 -2.09 15.64 -5.93
N VAL A 87 -1.14 15.35 -6.81
CA VAL A 87 0.09 14.62 -6.47
C VAL A 87 1.23 15.54 -6.01
N GLU A 88 1.34 16.74 -6.59
CA GLU A 88 2.43 17.70 -6.30
C GLU A 88 2.64 17.97 -4.81
N PRO A 89 1.61 18.19 -3.97
CA PRO A 89 1.82 18.41 -2.54
C PRO A 89 2.49 17.22 -1.83
N ALA A 90 2.14 16.00 -2.22
CA ALA A 90 2.76 14.80 -1.67
C ALA A 90 4.22 14.68 -2.12
N ALA A 91 4.53 15.02 -3.38
CA ALA A 91 5.91 15.05 -3.88
C ALA A 91 6.76 16.08 -3.12
N ALA A 92 6.23 17.29 -2.87
CA ALA A 92 6.92 18.30 -2.09
C ALA A 92 7.21 17.85 -0.64
N LEU A 93 6.25 17.17 0.01
CA LEU A 93 6.47 16.60 1.35
C LEU A 93 7.49 15.47 1.35
N ALA A 94 7.74 14.80 0.22
CA ALA A 94 8.71 13.72 0.14
C ALA A 94 10.16 14.22 0.22
N GLU A 95 10.41 15.50 -0.07
CA GLU A 95 11.71 16.16 0.15
C GLU A 95 12.05 16.25 1.64
N GLY A 96 11.05 16.26 2.52
CA GLY A 96 11.23 16.26 3.96
C GLY A 96 10.01 16.77 4.72
N PHE A 97 9.80 16.22 5.91
CA PHE A 97 8.77 16.66 6.85
C PHE A 97 9.18 16.28 8.29
N GLU A 98 8.57 16.92 9.27
CA GLU A 98 8.78 16.58 10.68
C GLU A 98 8.07 15.28 11.04
N VAL A 99 8.80 14.35 11.68
CA VAL A 99 8.26 13.04 12.05
C VAL A 99 7.36 13.18 13.28
N GLY A 100 6.08 12.85 13.11
CA GLY A 100 5.11 12.78 14.20
C GLY A 100 5.30 11.55 15.10
N LYS A 101 4.67 11.57 16.27
CA LYS A 101 4.78 10.52 17.30
C LYS A 101 4.49 9.11 16.78
N ASP A 102 3.42 8.93 16.00
CA ASP A 102 3.00 7.60 15.54
C ASP A 102 4.00 6.99 14.57
N LEU A 103 4.55 7.80 13.65
CA LEU A 103 5.61 7.35 12.76
C LEU A 103 6.90 7.06 13.52
N ALA A 104 7.25 7.86 14.53
CA ALA A 104 8.43 7.60 15.37
C ALA A 104 8.31 6.24 16.10
N LEU A 105 7.14 5.91 16.63
CA LEU A 105 6.87 4.61 17.27
C LEU A 105 6.97 3.47 16.25
N ALA A 106 6.34 3.61 15.09
CA ALA A 106 6.40 2.58 14.04
C ALA A 106 7.84 2.32 13.56
N ILE A 107 8.66 3.37 13.43
CA ILE A 107 10.08 3.22 13.09
C ILE A 107 10.84 2.46 14.19
N ALA A 108 10.59 2.79 15.46
CA ALA A 108 11.24 2.10 16.58
C ALA A 108 10.86 0.62 16.63
N ASP A 109 9.59 0.29 16.44
CA ASP A 109 9.09 -1.09 16.42
C ASP A 109 9.66 -1.91 15.24
N MET A 110 9.92 -1.26 14.10
CA MET A 110 10.45 -1.90 12.90
C MET A 110 11.99 -1.82 12.77
N ALA A 111 12.69 -1.29 13.77
CA ALA A 111 14.11 -0.95 13.66
C ALA A 111 15.00 -2.15 13.27
N GLU A 112 14.75 -3.33 13.85
CA GLU A 112 15.52 -4.55 13.54
C GLU A 112 15.34 -5.02 12.09
N ASP A 113 14.14 -4.85 11.54
CA ASP A 113 13.84 -5.24 10.17
C ASP A 113 14.36 -4.23 9.16
N LEU A 114 14.28 -2.93 9.47
CA LEU A 114 14.83 -1.86 8.65
C LEU A 114 16.36 -1.93 8.54
N ALA A 115 17.05 -2.33 9.60
CA ALA A 115 18.51 -2.47 9.62
C ALA A 115 19.07 -3.58 8.71
N LYS A 116 18.21 -4.39 8.10
CA LYS A 116 18.60 -5.48 7.17
C LYS A 116 18.81 -4.98 5.73
N PHE A 117 18.51 -3.72 5.45
CA PHE A 117 18.65 -3.06 4.14
C PHE A 117 19.62 -1.89 4.24
#